data_AF-A0A150XKQ5-F1
#
_entry.id   AF-A0A150XKQ5-F1
#
_cell.length_a   1.000
_cell.length_b   1.000
_cell.length_c   1.000
_cell.angle_alpha   90.00
_cell.angle_beta   90.00
_cell.angle_gamma   90.00
#
_symmetry.space_group_name_H-M   'P 1'
#
loop_
_entity.id
_entity.type
_entity.pdbx_description
1 polymer ?
#
loop_
_entity_poly.entity_id
_entity_poly.type
_entity_poly.pdbx_seq_one_letter_code
_entity_poly.pdbx_strand_id
1 'polypeptide(L)' 'MDTDANNPEFRKGMPPKLDHVKIYFSQKNIPQEEAEVFFYYHQDLDWRTESGLPIIDWRAAANEWMWNLEN' A
#
# COMPACT_ATOMS: atom_id res chain seq x y z
N MET A 1 -7.35 20.46 4.09
CA MET A 1 -7.77 19.79 5.34
C MET A 1 -6.80 18.65 5.50
N ASP A 2 -5.63 18.94 6.04
CA ASP A 2 -4.49 18.01 5.97
C ASP A 2 -4.00 17.82 7.41
N THR A 3 -4.64 16.88 8.10
CA THR A 3 -4.25 16.49 9.47
C THR A 3 -3.87 15.01 9.49
N ASP A 4 -2.99 14.61 8.56
CA ASP A 4 -2.44 13.24 8.51
C ASP A 4 -1.17 13.09 9.40
N ALA A 5 -0.58 14.20 9.85
CA ALA A 5 0.70 14.20 10.57
C ALA A 5 0.65 13.64 12.01
N ASN A 6 -0.54 13.51 12.62
CA ASN A 6 -0.70 13.05 14.00
C ASN A 6 -1.38 11.68 14.13
N ASN A 7 -1.78 11.04 13.02
CA ASN A 7 -2.31 9.69 13.10
C ASN A 7 -1.14 8.67 13.04
N PRO A 8 -0.86 7.91 14.11
CA PRO A 8 0.18 6.89 14.10
C PRO A 8 -0.02 5.85 12.99
N GLU A 9 -1.24 5.69 12.47
CA GLU A 9 -1.59 4.71 11.45
C GLU A 9 -1.15 5.08 10.02
N PHE A 10 -0.72 6.32 9.79
CA PHE A 10 -0.27 6.81 8.47
C PHE A 10 1.19 7.28 8.47
N ARG A 11 1.97 6.90 9.49
CA ARG A 11 3.39 7.25 9.53
C ARG A 11 4.14 6.58 8.39
N LYS A 12 4.88 7.40 7.64
CA LYS A 12 5.84 6.94 6.64
C LYS A 12 6.81 5.93 7.26
N GLY A 13 7.02 4.81 6.57
CA GLY A 13 7.88 3.71 7.01
C GLY A 13 7.25 2.70 7.98
N MET A 14 5.94 2.80 8.28
CA MET A 14 5.21 1.71 8.91
C MET A 14 4.33 0.97 7.88
N PRO A 15 4.30 -0.37 7.94
CA PRO A 15 3.34 -1.17 7.19
C PRO A 15 1.89 -0.69 7.42
N PRO A 16 1.07 -0.55 6.37
CA PRO A 16 -0.36 -0.31 6.52
C PRO A 16 -1.08 -1.51 7.14
N LYS A 17 -2.31 -1.30 7.56
CA LYS A 17 -3.27 -2.38 7.83
C LYS A 17 -3.95 -2.81 6.54
N LEU A 18 -4.33 -4.08 6.43
CA LEU A 18 -5.04 -4.61 5.26
C LEU A 18 -6.31 -3.79 4.95
N ASP A 19 -7.09 -3.40 5.96
CA ASP A 19 -8.30 -2.57 5.76
C ASP A 19 -7.99 -1.22 5.09
N HIS A 20 -6.87 -0.59 5.41
CA HIS A 20 -6.47 0.67 4.78
C HIS A 20 -6.10 0.48 3.31
N VAL A 21 -5.42 -0.62 3.00
CA VAL A 21 -5.10 -1.00 1.61
C VAL A 21 -6.39 -1.27 0.83
N LYS A 22 -7.33 -2.04 1.40
CA LYS A 22 -8.64 -2.31 0.78
C LYS A 22 -9.44 -1.05 0.50
N ILE A 23 -9.50 -0.12 1.46
CA ILE A 23 -10.17 1.18 1.27
C ILE A 23 -9.49 1.97 0.14
N TYR A 24 -8.16 1.99 0.09
CA TYR A 24 -7.41 2.71 -0.94
C TYR A 24 -7.66 2.15 -2.35
N PHE A 25 -7.64 0.83 -2.52
CA PHE A 25 -7.92 0.17 -3.80
C PHE A 25 -9.39 0.38 -4.22
N SER A 26 -10.33 0.28 -3.28
CA SER A 26 -11.75 0.53 -3.53
C SER A 26 -12.02 1.96 -4.00
N GLN A 27 -11.34 2.97 -3.44
CA GLN A 27 -11.43 4.37 -3.89
C GLN A 27 -10.93 4.56 -5.33
N LYS A 28 -10.08 3.66 -5.83
CA LYS A 28 -9.56 3.64 -7.19
C LYS A 28 -10.36 2.76 -8.15
N ASN A 29 -11.50 2.20 -7.69
CA ASN A 29 -12.31 1.21 -8.42
C ASN A 29 -11.55 -0.08 -8.76
N ILE A 30 -10.51 -0.41 -7.98
CA ILE A 30 -9.78 -1.67 -8.11
C ILE A 30 -10.42 -2.72 -7.16
N PRO A 31 -10.57 -3.99 -7.58
CA PRO A 31 -11.12 -5.05 -6.74
C PRO A 31 -10.37 -5.20 -5.40
N GLN A 32 -11.10 -5.59 -4.35
CA GLN A 32 -10.49 -5.86 -3.04
C GLN A 32 -9.54 -7.06 -3.06
N GLU A 33 -9.74 -8.00 -3.97
CA GLU A 33 -8.87 -9.17 -4.15
C GLU A 33 -7.45 -8.72 -4.53
N GLU A 34 -7.32 -7.73 -5.43
CA GLU A 34 -6.02 -7.14 -5.80
C GLU A 34 -5.36 -6.43 -4.62
N ALA A 35 -6.16 -5.79 -3.76
CA ALA A 35 -5.66 -5.16 -2.53
C ALA A 35 -5.06 -6.19 -1.57
N GLU A 36 -5.68 -7.37 -1.47
CA GLU A 36 -5.17 -8.49 -0.67
C GLU A 36 -3.88 -9.05 -1.27
N VAL A 37 -3.83 -9.28 -2.58
CA VAL A 37 -2.62 -9.76 -3.27
C VAL A 37 -1.46 -8.78 -3.06
N PHE A 38 -1.68 -7.49 -3.29
CA PHE A 38 -0.68 -6.45 -3.03
C PHE A 38 -0.18 -6.47 -1.59
N PHE A 39 -1.09 -6.58 -0.62
CA PHE A 39 -0.76 -6.56 0.80
C PHE A 39 0.08 -7.78 1.20
N TYR A 40 -0.36 -8.99 0.84
CA TYR A 40 0.35 -10.21 1.22
C TYR A 40 1.69 -10.34 0.52
N TYR A 41 1.79 -9.93 -0.74
CA TYR A 41 3.07 -9.88 -1.46
C TYR A 41 4.09 -9.00 -0.74
N HIS A 42 3.70 -7.78 -0.35
CA HIS A 42 4.61 -6.89 0.36
C HIS A 42 4.85 -7.29 1.83
N GLN A 43 3.87 -7.95 2.47
CA GLN A 43 4.05 -8.51 3.81
C GLN A 43 5.13 -9.60 3.81
N ASP A 44 5.12 -10.50 2.83
CA ASP A 44 6.12 -11.57 2.70
C ASP A 44 7.52 -11.02 2.36
N LEU A 45 7.59 -9.83 1.77
CA LEU A 45 8.84 -9.09 1.52
C LEU A 45 9.27 -8.20 2.71
N ASP A 46 8.66 -8.33 3.89
CA ASP A 46 8.91 -7.45 5.05
C ASP A 46 8.76 -5.96 4.72
N TRP A 47 7.82 -5.62 3.82
CA TRP A 47 7.60 -4.28 3.29
C TRP A 47 8.87 -3.66 2.69
N ARG A 48 9.60 -4.45 1.91
CA ARG A 48 10.78 -4.02 1.15
C ARG A 48 10.53 -4.16 -0.34
N THR A 49 11.22 -3.32 -1.12
CA THR A 49 11.30 -3.47 -2.57
C THR A 49 12.13 -4.70 -2.93
N GLU A 50 12.05 -5.14 -4.18
CA GLU A 50 12.88 -6.24 -4.71
C GLU A 50 14.39 -5.94 -4.60
N SER A 51 14.78 -4.66 -4.56
CA SER A 51 16.15 -4.20 -4.32
C SER A 51 16.55 -4.20 -2.83
N GLY A 52 15.66 -4.61 -1.92
CA GLY A 52 15.87 -4.74 -0.47
C GLY A 52 15.67 -3.45 0.34
N LEU A 53 15.25 -2.35 -0.30
CA LEU A 53 15.01 -1.08 0.38
C LEU A 53 13.65 -1.07 1.07
N PRO A 54 13.52 -0.50 2.28
CA PRO A 54 12.24 -0.42 2.97
C PRO A 54 11.26 0.48 2.20
N ILE A 55 10.01 0.04 2.09
CA ILE A 55 8.93 0.83 1.51
C ILE A 55 8.49 1.87 2.55
N ILE A 56 8.86 3.12 2.27
CA ILE A 56 8.51 4.26 3.13
C ILE A 56 7.09 4.74 2.85
N ASP A 57 6.63 4.58 1.61
CA ASP A 57 5.31 5.01 1.14
C ASP A 57 4.60 3.87 0.42
N TRP A 58 3.78 3.12 1.15
CA TRP A 58 3.01 2.01 0.60
C TRP A 58 1.96 2.48 -0.42
N ARG A 59 1.50 3.73 -0.35
CA ARG A 59 0.55 4.26 -1.35
C ARG A 59 1.24 4.46 -2.68
N ALA A 60 2.50 4.89 -2.68
CA ALA A 60 3.30 4.96 -3.91
C ALA A 60 3.47 3.56 -4.54
N ALA A 61 3.84 2.55 -3.74
CA ALA A 61 3.93 1.17 -4.18
C ALA A 61 2.58 0.63 -4.71
N ALA A 62 1.47 0.97 -4.04
CA ALA A 62 0.13 0.59 -4.48
C ALA A 62 -0.26 1.23 -5.82
N ASN A 63 0.12 2.50 -6.08
CA ASN A 63 -0.13 3.13 -7.37
C ASN A 63 0.67 2.44 -8.50
N GLU A 64 1.91 2.05 -8.24
CA GLU A 64 2.72 1.29 -9.19
C GLU A 64 2.11 -0.09 -9.47
N TRP A 65 1.62 -0.77 -8.44
CA TRP A 65 0.89 -2.03 -8.58
C TRP A 65 -0.32 -1.88 -9.52
N MET A 66 -1.17 -0.87 -9.27
CA MET A 66 -2.35 -0.60 -10.10
C MET A 66 -1.97 -0.26 -11.54
N TRP A 67 -0.92 0.54 -11.74
CA TRP A 67 -0.42 0.87 -13.06
C TRP A 67 0.02 -0.36 -13.86
N ASN A 68 0.59 -1.37 -13.18
CA ASN A 68 0.99 -2.63 -13.78
C ASN A 68 -0.18 -3.60 -14.02
N LEU A 69 -1.35 -3.40 -13.40
CA LEU A 69 -2.56 -4.16 -13.71
C LEU A 69 -3.25 -3.68 -15.01
N GLU A 70 -3.08 -2.39 -15.33
CA GLU A 70 -3.71 -1.74 -16.48
C GLU A 70 -2.88 -1.83 -17.79
N ASN A 71 -1.63 -2.31 -17.73
CA ASN A 71 -0.70 -2.44 -18.87
C ASN A 71 -0.21 -3.87 -19.07
#